data_AF-A0A7C1CXA8-F1
#
_entry.id   AF-A0A7C1CXA8-F1
#
_cell.length_a   1.000
_cell.length_b   1.000
_cell.length_c   1.000
_cell.angle_alpha   90.00
_cell.angle_beta   90.00
_cell.angle_gamma   90.00
#
_symmetry.space_group_name_H-M   'P 1'
#
loop_
_entity.id
_entity.type
_entity.pdbx_description
1 polymer ?
#
loop_
_entity_poly.entity_id
_entity_poly.type
_entity_poly.pdbx_seq_one_letter_code
_entity_poly.pdbx_strand_id
1 'polypeptide(L)'
;MESIGRMSTKVVEHLRDPLVKSAVRVKSAIMGEAGNFLRGKGFVELLPTIISPITDPLNHEVHNAKFRYYDQEYRLTQSMIFHKQLACKTFERIFIVSPNVRLETSEKSLSGRHLFEFSQIDLEIRNAERDEVMSLVEDLIASLIREVKSSCREELELLSSNPTIPTTPFTKVKFMDAYEQYGKDFETVLSSSFKEPFWLIDFPVWEREFYDLLSQDERTLKDMDLILPNGFGETLSGGEREWEYQRIISRMEFKGNDPEELAWYMEIAEAGELVPTAGCGIGVERLTRYVCSLDNVARTRLFPKVPGQSWI
;
A
#
# COMPACT_ATOMS: atom_id res chain seq x y z
N MET A 1 8.32 20.28 -36.28
CA MET A 1 8.25 18.82 -36.11
C MET A 1 9.49 18.40 -35.34
N GLU A 2 9.46 18.56 -34.02
CA GLU A 2 10.52 18.04 -33.16
C GLU A 2 10.52 16.51 -33.29
N SER A 3 11.72 15.96 -33.42
CA SER A 3 11.97 14.53 -33.45
C SER A 3 11.33 13.91 -32.20
N ILE A 4 10.19 13.23 -32.38
CA ILE A 4 9.70 12.23 -31.43
C ILE A 4 10.81 11.18 -31.39
N GLY A 5 11.73 11.31 -30.43
CA GLY A 5 12.78 10.34 -30.21
C GLY A 5 12.13 8.95 -30.16
N ARG A 6 12.70 7.99 -30.88
CA ARG A 6 12.16 6.62 -30.92
C ARG A 6 11.88 6.18 -29.49
N MET A 7 10.69 5.63 -29.25
CA MET A 7 10.29 5.13 -27.93
C MET A 7 11.34 4.22 -27.30
N SER A 8 12.05 3.44 -28.12
CA SER A 8 13.19 2.61 -27.70
C SER A 8 14.37 3.41 -27.12
N THR A 9 14.62 4.64 -27.58
CA THR A 9 15.67 5.51 -27.02
C THR A 9 15.36 5.90 -25.58
N LYS A 10 14.14 6.36 -25.29
CA LYS A 10 13.72 6.72 -23.92
C LYS A 10 13.81 5.53 -22.96
N VAL A 11 13.39 4.36 -23.42
CA VAL A 11 13.51 3.11 -22.66
C VAL A 11 14.98 2.81 -22.34
N VAL A 12 15.87 2.88 -23.33
CA VAL A 12 17.30 2.59 -23.13
C VAL A 12 17.97 3.65 -22.24
N GLU A 13 17.57 4.92 -22.34
CA GLU A 13 18.04 5.99 -21.44
C GLU A 13 17.64 5.70 -19.99
N HIS A 14 16.38 5.36 -19.73
CA HIS A 14 15.90 4.99 -18.39
C HIS A 14 16.64 3.77 -17.82
N LEU A 15 16.83 2.73 -18.61
CA LEU A 15 17.55 1.52 -18.17
C LEU A 15 19.05 1.75 -17.91
N ARG A 16 19.63 2.81 -18.51
CA ARG A 16 21.04 3.19 -18.32
C ARG A 16 21.23 4.24 -17.22
N ASP A 17 20.15 4.85 -16.73
CA ASP A 17 20.23 5.86 -15.68
C ASP A 17 20.82 5.23 -14.39
N PRO A 18 21.98 5.72 -13.92
CA PRO A 18 22.62 5.21 -12.71
C PRO A 18 21.76 5.40 -11.45
N LEU A 19 20.87 6.41 -11.42
CA LEU A 19 19.93 6.61 -10.32
C LEU A 19 18.89 5.49 -10.29
N VAL A 20 18.35 5.11 -11.45
CA VAL A 20 17.40 4.00 -11.58
C VAL A 20 18.07 2.69 -11.15
N LYS A 21 19.28 2.42 -11.63
CA LYS A 21 20.04 1.22 -11.24
C LYS A 21 20.24 1.14 -9.72
N SER A 22 20.61 2.25 -9.10
CA SER A 22 20.87 2.33 -7.65
C SER A 22 19.58 2.17 -6.84
N ALA A 23 18.50 2.84 -7.27
CA ALA A 23 17.20 2.73 -6.63
C ALA A 23 16.62 1.31 -6.69
N VAL A 24 16.79 0.60 -7.82
CA VAL A 24 16.34 -0.79 -7.95
C VAL A 24 17.12 -1.73 -7.04
N ARG A 25 18.43 -1.49 -6.82
CA ARG A 25 19.23 -2.25 -5.85
C ARG A 25 18.80 -2.00 -4.41
N VAL A 26 18.60 -0.74 -4.04
CA VAL A 26 18.06 -0.38 -2.72
C VAL A 26 16.70 -1.04 -2.49
N LYS A 27 15.80 -1.01 -3.48
CA LYS A 27 14.52 -1.73 -3.42
C LYS A 27 14.70 -3.22 -3.17
N SER A 28 15.66 -3.86 -3.85
CA SER A 28 15.96 -5.27 -3.64
C SER A 28 16.37 -5.57 -2.20
N ALA A 29 17.18 -4.71 -1.58
CA ALA A 29 17.57 -4.85 -0.18
C ALA A 29 16.37 -4.65 0.76
N ILE A 30 15.53 -3.64 0.52
CA ILE A 30 14.27 -3.41 1.26
C ILE A 30 13.39 -4.66 1.24
N MET A 31 13.16 -5.24 0.06
CA MET A 31 12.31 -6.43 -0.07
C MET A 31 12.93 -7.67 0.61
N GLY A 32 14.24 -7.86 0.47
CA GLY A 32 14.95 -8.96 1.12
C GLY A 32 14.85 -8.90 2.63
N GLU A 33 15.10 -7.72 3.21
CA GLU A 33 15.02 -7.51 4.66
C GLU A 33 13.60 -7.57 5.19
N ALA A 34 12.61 -7.05 4.46
CA ALA A 34 11.21 -7.19 4.86
C ALA A 34 10.81 -8.67 5.01
N GLY A 35 11.20 -9.50 4.03
CA GLY A 35 10.96 -10.94 4.11
C GLY A 35 11.70 -11.61 5.26
N ASN A 36 12.97 -11.25 5.50
CA ASN A 36 13.77 -11.82 6.60
C ASN A 36 13.17 -11.44 7.97
N PHE A 37 12.85 -10.16 8.16
CA PHE A 37 12.25 -9.64 9.38
C PHE A 37 10.91 -10.32 9.67
N LEU A 38 10.00 -10.38 8.70
CA LEU A 38 8.66 -10.96 8.89
C LEU A 38 8.73 -12.46 9.16
N ARG A 39 9.56 -13.22 8.43
CA ARG A 39 9.78 -14.64 8.74
C ARG A 39 10.38 -14.83 10.14
N GLY A 40 11.29 -13.95 10.56
CA GLY A 40 11.84 -13.93 11.92
C GLY A 40 10.79 -13.65 13.01
N LYS A 41 9.68 -12.99 12.67
CA LYS A 41 8.51 -12.74 13.54
C LYS A 41 7.43 -13.81 13.40
N GLY A 42 7.71 -14.94 12.72
CA GLY A 42 6.82 -16.08 12.57
C GLY A 42 5.78 -15.96 11.46
N PHE A 43 5.92 -15.00 10.55
CA PHE A 43 5.01 -14.87 9.42
C PHE A 43 5.28 -15.95 8.35
N VAL A 44 4.20 -16.47 7.77
CA VAL A 44 4.25 -17.35 6.59
C VAL A 44 4.15 -16.50 5.32
N GLU A 45 5.12 -16.65 4.42
CA GLU A 45 5.06 -16.02 3.11
C GLU A 45 4.12 -16.79 2.19
N LEU A 46 3.16 -16.10 1.58
CA LEU A 46 2.25 -16.69 0.60
C LEU A 46 2.55 -16.17 -0.81
N LEU A 47 2.20 -16.97 -1.82
CA LEU A 47 2.27 -16.55 -3.21
C LEU A 47 1.16 -15.53 -3.51
N PRO A 48 1.44 -14.54 -4.38
CA PRO A 48 0.43 -13.55 -4.75
C PRO A 48 -0.67 -14.15 -5.62
N THR A 49 -1.89 -13.64 -5.43
CA THR A 49 -3.01 -13.84 -6.35
C THR A 49 -3.05 -12.66 -7.31
N ILE A 50 -2.76 -12.89 -8.59
CA ILE A 50 -2.67 -11.83 -9.60
C ILE A 50 -4.03 -11.58 -10.28
N ILE A 51 -4.78 -12.66 -10.47
CA ILE A 51 -6.06 -12.69 -11.16
C ILE A 51 -7.08 -13.30 -10.21
N SER A 52 -8.22 -12.64 -10.03
CA SER A 52 -9.30 -13.11 -9.17
C SER A 52 -10.65 -12.59 -9.68
N PRO A 53 -11.76 -13.31 -9.44
CA PRO A 53 -13.11 -12.78 -9.71
C PRO A 53 -13.44 -11.55 -8.85
N ILE A 54 -12.82 -11.44 -7.67
CA ILE A 54 -12.98 -10.31 -6.75
C ILE A 54 -11.67 -9.57 -6.52
N THR A 55 -11.77 -8.28 -6.26
CA THR A 55 -10.64 -7.44 -5.84
C THR A 55 -11.18 -6.36 -4.92
N ASP A 56 -10.29 -5.75 -4.13
CA ASP A 56 -10.56 -4.50 -3.43
C ASP A 56 -11.32 -3.51 -4.33
N PRO A 57 -12.48 -2.99 -3.92
CA PRO A 57 -13.25 -2.03 -4.72
C PRO A 57 -12.60 -0.64 -4.77
N LEU A 58 -11.67 -0.34 -3.85
CA LEU A 58 -11.10 0.98 -3.57
C LEU A 58 -12.16 2.03 -3.19
N ASN A 59 -11.70 3.13 -2.58
CA ASN A 59 -12.54 4.29 -2.28
C ASN A 59 -12.36 5.48 -3.26
N HIS A 60 -11.69 5.26 -4.39
CA HIS A 60 -11.49 6.29 -5.41
C HIS A 60 -11.64 5.73 -6.83
N GLU A 61 -11.83 6.63 -7.80
CA GLU A 61 -12.05 6.25 -9.18
C GLU A 61 -10.77 5.68 -9.82
N VAL A 62 -10.88 4.45 -10.33
CA VAL A 62 -9.90 3.80 -11.20
C VAL A 62 -10.61 3.15 -12.37
N HIS A 63 -9.92 2.96 -13.50
CA HIS A 63 -10.48 2.20 -14.60
C HIS A 63 -10.58 0.71 -14.23
N ASN A 64 -11.81 0.22 -14.10
CA ASN A 64 -12.10 -1.16 -13.75
C ASN A 64 -11.97 -2.08 -14.98
N ALA A 65 -10.76 -2.63 -15.18
CA ALA A 65 -10.52 -3.63 -16.23
C ALA A 65 -11.00 -5.02 -15.78
N LYS A 66 -11.99 -5.56 -16.49
CA LYS A 66 -12.48 -6.93 -16.35
C LYS A 66 -12.21 -7.70 -17.64
N PHE A 67 -11.96 -8.99 -17.55
CA PHE A 67 -11.86 -9.89 -18.70
C PHE A 67 -12.57 -11.21 -18.42
N ARG A 68 -13.10 -11.84 -19.46
CA ARG A 68 -13.81 -13.11 -19.34
C ARG A 68 -12.95 -14.24 -19.88
N TYR A 69 -12.91 -15.35 -19.15
CA TYR A 69 -12.30 -16.59 -19.59
C TYR A 69 -13.26 -17.74 -19.27
N TYR A 70 -13.74 -18.41 -20.32
CA TYR A 70 -14.91 -19.29 -20.26
C TYR A 70 -16.14 -18.56 -19.71
N ASP A 71 -16.78 -19.12 -18.69
CA ASP A 71 -17.97 -18.62 -17.99
C ASP A 71 -17.62 -17.70 -16.80
N GLN A 72 -16.35 -17.54 -16.47
CA GLN A 72 -15.90 -16.73 -15.34
C GLN A 72 -15.38 -15.36 -15.78
N GLU A 73 -15.85 -14.32 -15.10
CA GLU A 73 -15.26 -12.98 -15.16
C GLU A 73 -14.13 -12.85 -14.14
N TYR A 74 -13.04 -12.24 -14.56
CA TYR A 74 -11.82 -12.04 -13.79
C TYR A 74 -11.37 -10.59 -13.85
N ARG A 75 -10.60 -10.19 -12.85
CA ARG A 75 -9.96 -8.90 -12.72
C ARG A 75 -8.50 -9.09 -12.33
N LEU A 76 -7.68 -8.09 -12.64
CA LEU A 76 -6.38 -7.95 -12.01
C LEU A 76 -6.58 -7.43 -10.59
N THR A 77 -5.83 -7.94 -9.63
CA THR A 77 -5.95 -7.52 -8.24
C THR A 77 -5.43 -6.09 -8.04
N GLN A 78 -6.30 -5.22 -7.55
CA GLN A 78 -5.99 -3.87 -7.07
C GLN A 78 -5.42 -3.90 -5.64
N SER A 79 -5.78 -4.95 -4.89
CA SER A 79 -5.27 -5.34 -3.58
C SER A 79 -5.77 -6.77 -3.28
N MET A 80 -5.05 -7.50 -2.44
CA MET A 80 -5.39 -8.86 -2.02
C MET A 80 -6.20 -8.91 -0.71
N ILE A 81 -6.82 -7.80 -0.28
CA ILE A 81 -7.46 -7.64 1.03
C ILE A 81 -8.31 -8.84 1.48
N PHE A 82 -9.25 -9.28 0.64
CA PHE A 82 -10.13 -10.42 0.96
C PHE A 82 -9.38 -11.74 1.07
N HIS A 83 -8.36 -11.96 0.22
CA HIS A 83 -7.56 -13.18 0.20
C HIS A 83 -6.67 -13.27 1.44
N LYS A 84 -6.04 -12.16 1.86
CA LYS A 84 -5.18 -12.14 3.04
C LYS A 84 -5.96 -12.29 4.35
N GLN A 85 -7.15 -11.70 4.45
CA GLN A 85 -8.06 -11.91 5.58
C GLN A 85 -8.47 -13.39 5.69
N LEU A 86 -8.84 -14.03 4.57
CA LEU A 86 -9.22 -15.44 4.58
C LEU A 86 -8.05 -16.40 4.79
N ALA A 87 -6.85 -16.06 4.31
CA ALA A 87 -5.65 -16.83 4.60
C ALA A 87 -5.37 -16.91 6.11
N CYS A 88 -5.81 -15.89 6.87
CA CYS A 88 -5.77 -15.90 8.31
C CYS A 88 -6.77 -16.85 8.95
N LYS A 89 -7.59 -17.63 8.22
CA LYS A 89 -8.27 -18.83 8.78
C LYS A 89 -7.32 -20.03 8.90
N THR A 90 -6.31 -20.10 8.05
CA THR A 90 -5.33 -21.19 8.01
C THR A 90 -4.10 -20.88 8.85
N PHE A 91 -3.54 -19.68 8.70
CA PHE A 91 -2.34 -19.25 9.41
C PHE A 91 -2.66 -18.12 10.39
N GLU A 92 -1.83 -17.94 11.41
CA GLU A 92 -2.00 -16.83 12.37
C GLU A 92 -1.48 -15.51 11.80
N ARG A 93 -0.35 -15.54 11.08
CA ARG A 93 0.36 -14.36 10.56
C ARG A 93 0.87 -14.67 9.17
N ILE A 94 0.49 -13.87 8.19
CA ILE A 94 0.91 -14.04 6.80
C ILE A 94 1.45 -12.76 6.22
N PHE A 95 2.36 -12.89 5.26
CA PHE A 95 2.74 -11.78 4.41
C PHE A 95 2.84 -12.21 2.95
N ILE A 96 2.62 -11.25 2.05
CA ILE A 96 2.66 -11.44 0.60
C ILE A 96 3.41 -10.25 0.00
N VAL A 97 4.32 -10.52 -0.91
CA VAL A 97 4.81 -9.49 -1.84
C VAL A 97 3.81 -9.41 -2.99
N SER A 98 2.79 -8.56 -2.85
CA SER A 98 1.65 -8.50 -3.74
C SER A 98 1.90 -7.53 -4.89
N PRO A 99 1.91 -7.97 -6.17
CA PRO A 99 1.77 -7.07 -7.30
C PRO A 99 0.32 -6.60 -7.40
N ASN A 100 0.12 -5.29 -7.47
CA ASN A 100 -1.19 -4.68 -7.57
C ASN A 100 -1.28 -3.84 -8.85
N VAL A 101 -2.44 -3.89 -9.51
CA VAL A 101 -2.71 -3.14 -10.72
C VAL A 101 -3.86 -2.17 -10.48
N ARG A 102 -3.58 -0.87 -10.57
CA ARG A 102 -4.59 0.20 -10.46
C ARG A 102 -4.49 1.10 -11.67
N LEU A 103 -5.47 1.04 -12.57
CA LEU A 103 -5.48 1.84 -13.79
C LEU A 103 -5.97 3.27 -13.47
N GLU A 104 -5.09 4.03 -12.80
CA GLU A 104 -5.30 5.39 -12.32
C GLU A 104 -5.60 6.39 -13.45
N THR A 105 -6.24 7.51 -13.12
CA THR A 105 -6.50 8.59 -14.10
C THR A 105 -5.20 9.33 -14.48
N SER A 106 -5.19 9.97 -15.65
CA SER A 106 -4.00 10.70 -16.14
C SER A 106 -3.58 11.87 -15.23
N GLU A 107 -4.50 12.42 -14.45
CA GLU A 107 -4.21 13.51 -13.50
C GLU A 107 -3.23 13.07 -12.40
N LYS A 108 -3.28 11.79 -12.02
CA LYS A 108 -2.37 11.20 -11.01
C LYS A 108 -0.90 11.18 -11.46
N SER A 109 -0.63 11.34 -12.76
CA SER A 109 0.72 11.40 -13.32
C SER A 109 1.58 12.53 -12.72
N LEU A 110 0.94 13.64 -12.31
CA LEU A 110 1.60 14.83 -11.80
C LEU A 110 2.09 14.68 -10.35
N SER A 111 1.60 13.68 -9.63
CA SER A 111 1.92 13.47 -8.21
C SER A 111 3.32 12.90 -7.96
N GLY A 112 3.94 12.27 -8.97
CA GLY A 112 5.19 11.51 -8.81
C GLY A 112 5.09 10.29 -7.88
N ARG A 113 3.87 9.88 -7.49
CA ARG A 113 3.62 8.84 -6.47
C ARG A 113 2.75 7.67 -6.96
N HIS A 114 2.36 7.65 -8.23
CA HIS A 114 1.44 6.66 -8.80
C HIS A 114 2.06 5.91 -9.97
N LEU A 115 1.74 4.61 -10.03
CA LEU A 115 2.03 3.68 -11.11
C LEU A 115 0.79 2.84 -11.37
N PHE A 116 0.59 2.36 -12.59
CA PHE A 116 -0.42 1.36 -12.88
C PHE A 116 -0.10 0.00 -12.26
N GLU A 117 1.18 -0.34 -12.17
CA GLU A 117 1.67 -1.58 -11.58
C GLU A 117 2.67 -1.24 -10.48
N PHE A 118 2.36 -1.64 -9.27
CA PHE A 118 3.21 -1.44 -8.08
C PHE A 118 3.16 -2.67 -7.20
N SER A 119 4.02 -2.72 -6.19
CA SER A 119 4.11 -3.86 -5.28
C SER A 119 3.88 -3.41 -3.85
N GLN A 120 3.15 -4.22 -3.09
CA GLN A 120 2.98 -4.04 -1.65
C GLN A 120 3.61 -5.18 -0.88
N ILE A 121 4.19 -4.88 0.27
CA ILE A 121 4.40 -5.88 1.33
C ILE A 121 3.08 -5.88 2.11
N ASP A 122 2.20 -6.79 1.74
CA ASP A 122 0.92 -7.02 2.42
C ASP A 122 1.15 -7.94 3.60
N LEU A 123 0.59 -7.59 4.75
CA LEU A 123 0.57 -8.42 5.95
C LEU A 123 -0.83 -8.47 6.52
N GLU A 124 -1.15 -9.57 7.19
CA GLU A 124 -2.40 -9.77 7.91
C GLU A 124 -2.15 -10.70 9.10
N ILE A 125 -2.76 -10.40 10.24
CA ILE A 125 -2.57 -11.09 11.51
C ILE A 125 -3.94 -11.40 12.12
N ARG A 126 -4.19 -12.67 12.45
CA ARG A 126 -5.39 -13.13 13.15
C ARG A 126 -5.40 -12.60 14.58
N ASN A 127 -6.56 -12.09 15.00
CA ASN A 127 -6.84 -11.59 16.35
C ASN A 127 -5.89 -10.48 16.84
N ALA A 128 -5.24 -9.75 15.93
CA ALA A 128 -4.44 -8.58 16.28
C ALA A 128 -5.29 -7.31 16.29
N GLU A 129 -4.86 -6.34 17.08
CA GLU A 129 -5.36 -4.98 17.07
C GLU A 129 -4.50 -4.07 16.20
N ARG A 130 -5.06 -2.93 15.77
CA ARG A 130 -4.36 -1.95 14.93
C ARG A 130 -3.01 -1.53 15.52
N ASP A 131 -2.98 -1.26 16.82
CA ASP A 131 -1.79 -0.78 17.53
C ASP A 131 -0.65 -1.82 17.55
N GLU A 132 -0.96 -3.11 17.53
CA GLU A 132 0.04 -4.18 17.40
C GLU A 132 0.67 -4.18 16.00
N VAL A 133 -0.14 -3.94 14.97
CA VAL A 133 0.36 -3.82 13.58
C VAL A 133 1.22 -2.56 13.44
N MET A 134 0.83 -1.43 14.05
CA MET A 134 1.65 -0.21 14.06
C MET A 134 3.03 -0.46 14.66
N SER A 135 3.09 -1.10 15.83
CA SER A 135 4.36 -1.41 16.50
C SER A 135 5.24 -2.36 15.67
N LEU A 136 4.64 -3.37 15.02
CA LEU A 136 5.36 -4.26 14.11
C LEU A 136 5.95 -3.51 12.91
N VAL A 137 5.18 -2.59 12.32
CA VAL A 137 5.63 -1.79 11.17
C VAL A 137 6.73 -0.81 11.57
N GLU A 138 6.63 -0.19 12.74
CA GLU A 138 7.68 0.68 13.30
C GLU A 138 9.03 -0.05 13.40
N ASP A 139 9.02 -1.25 14.00
CA ASP A 139 10.20 -2.12 14.07
C ASP A 139 10.72 -2.47 12.66
N LEU A 140 9.83 -2.83 11.75
CA LEU A 140 10.15 -3.20 10.37
C LEU A 140 10.82 -2.05 9.62
N ILE A 141 10.25 -0.85 9.63
CA ILE A 141 10.81 0.34 8.97
C ILE A 141 12.19 0.68 9.54
N ALA A 142 12.36 0.60 10.86
CA ALA A 142 13.67 0.82 11.47
C ALA A 142 14.70 -0.26 11.07
N SER A 143 14.28 -1.53 10.94
CA SER A 143 15.14 -2.62 10.45
C SER A 143 15.55 -2.42 9.00
N LEU A 144 14.59 -2.09 8.14
CA LEU A 144 14.81 -1.84 6.71
C LEU A 144 15.82 -0.72 6.47
N ILE A 145 15.68 0.40 7.18
CA ILE A 145 16.59 1.53 7.04
C ILE A 145 17.99 1.17 7.56
N ARG A 146 18.09 0.41 8.66
CA ARG A 146 19.39 -0.10 9.15
C ARG A 146 20.08 -0.97 8.12
N GLU A 147 19.35 -1.93 7.54
CA GLU A 147 19.87 -2.82 6.51
C GLU A 147 20.37 -2.02 5.32
N VAL A 148 19.53 -1.17 4.71
CA VAL A 148 19.88 -0.40 3.51
C VAL A 148 21.10 0.50 3.75
N LYS A 149 21.21 1.14 4.93
CA LYS A 149 22.40 1.94 5.28
C LYS A 149 23.68 1.10 5.34
N SER A 150 23.56 -0.18 5.66
CA SER A 150 24.70 -1.10 5.78
C SER A 150 25.08 -1.74 4.43
N SER A 151 24.10 -2.18 3.64
CA SER A 151 24.30 -2.99 2.44
C SER A 151 24.21 -2.22 1.11
N CYS A 152 23.71 -0.98 1.12
CA CYS A 152 23.57 -0.14 -0.08
C CYS A 152 24.27 1.22 0.06
N ARG A 153 25.42 1.27 0.76
CA ARG A 153 26.15 2.54 0.98
C ARG A 153 26.51 3.25 -0.33
N GLU A 154 27.06 2.52 -1.30
CA GLU A 154 27.49 3.09 -2.59
C GLU A 154 26.29 3.66 -3.36
N GLU A 155 25.17 2.94 -3.38
CA GLU A 155 23.93 3.40 -4.01
C GLU A 155 23.38 4.67 -3.33
N LEU A 156 23.36 4.71 -1.99
CA LEU A 156 22.89 5.88 -1.23
C LEU A 156 23.78 7.11 -1.46
N GLU A 157 25.11 6.93 -1.50
CA GLU A 157 26.06 8.00 -1.82
C GLU A 157 25.81 8.57 -3.23
N LEU A 158 25.62 7.70 -4.23
CA LEU A 158 25.31 8.13 -5.60
C LEU A 158 23.97 8.87 -5.69
N LEU A 159 22.97 8.43 -4.93
CA LEU A 159 21.65 9.05 -4.85
C LEU A 159 21.64 10.35 -4.00
N SER A 160 22.76 10.68 -3.34
CA SER A 160 22.82 11.78 -2.36
C SER A 160 21.76 11.65 -1.26
N SER A 161 21.47 10.41 -0.85
CA SER A 161 20.44 10.09 0.13
C SER A 161 21.05 9.60 1.44
N ASN A 162 20.49 10.04 2.57
CA ASN A 162 20.89 9.61 3.91
C ASN A 162 19.65 9.42 4.78
N PRO A 163 18.91 8.31 4.61
CA PRO A 163 17.71 8.05 5.40
C PRO A 163 18.08 7.91 6.88
N THR A 164 17.32 8.57 7.75
CA THR A 164 17.47 8.47 9.21
C THR A 164 16.66 7.29 9.72
N ILE A 165 17.22 6.51 10.65
CA ILE A 165 16.46 5.47 11.35
C ILE A 165 15.46 6.21 12.25
N PRO A 166 14.14 6.06 12.04
CA PRO A 166 13.14 6.84 12.76
C PRO A 166 13.07 6.42 14.23
N THR A 167 12.63 7.34 15.08
CA THR A 167 12.44 7.11 16.51
C THR A 167 11.06 6.49 16.73
N THR A 168 11.00 5.38 17.47
CA THR A 168 9.74 4.70 17.82
C THR A 168 9.33 5.05 19.26
N PRO A 169 8.02 5.19 19.57
CA PRO A 169 6.88 5.06 18.65
C PRO A 169 6.69 6.28 17.76
N PHE A 170 6.10 6.09 16.58
CA PHE A 170 5.79 7.21 15.70
C PHE A 170 4.64 8.03 16.26
N THR A 171 4.66 9.34 16.01
CA THR A 171 3.56 10.23 16.38
C THR A 171 2.25 9.77 15.74
N LYS A 172 1.16 9.78 16.51
CA LYS A 172 -0.20 9.52 16.01
C LYS A 172 -0.96 10.85 15.86
N VAL A 173 -1.60 11.04 14.71
CA VAL A 173 -2.44 12.19 14.39
C VAL A 173 -3.82 11.65 13.99
N LYS A 174 -4.89 12.20 14.55
CA LYS A 174 -6.24 11.82 14.13
C LYS A 174 -6.61 12.49 12.82
N PHE A 175 -7.30 11.77 11.94
CA PHE A 175 -7.76 12.29 10.66
C PHE A 175 -8.57 13.58 10.82
N MET A 176 -9.59 13.56 11.69
CA MET A 176 -10.48 14.71 11.85
C MET A 176 -9.76 15.94 12.41
N ASP A 177 -8.84 15.77 13.36
CA ASP A 177 -8.04 16.88 13.90
C ASP A 177 -7.19 17.53 12.79
N ALA A 178 -6.57 16.71 11.94
CA ALA A 178 -5.79 17.18 10.79
C ALA A 178 -6.66 17.90 9.75
N TYR A 179 -7.82 17.32 9.43
CA TYR A 179 -8.75 17.87 8.45
C TYR A 179 -9.38 19.18 8.91
N GLU A 180 -9.77 19.30 10.19
CA GLU A 180 -10.30 20.53 10.76
C GLU A 180 -9.26 21.66 10.77
N GLN A 181 -8.00 21.32 11.00
CA GLN A 181 -6.93 22.31 11.07
C GLN A 181 -6.45 22.79 9.69
N TYR A 182 -6.34 21.88 8.71
CA TYR A 182 -5.66 22.16 7.43
C TYR A 182 -6.55 21.97 6.19
N GLY A 183 -7.81 21.56 6.37
CA GLY A 183 -8.72 21.27 5.26
C GLY A 183 -8.24 20.11 4.40
N LYS A 184 -8.62 20.11 3.11
CA LYS A 184 -8.32 19.02 2.16
C LYS A 184 -6.83 18.78 1.91
N ASP A 185 -5.99 19.79 2.15
CA ASP A 185 -4.54 19.72 1.90
C ASP A 185 -3.74 19.19 3.10
N PHE A 186 -4.42 18.71 4.15
CA PHE A 186 -3.80 18.31 5.41
C PHE A 186 -2.64 17.33 5.23
N GLU A 187 -2.73 16.31 4.36
CA GLU A 187 -1.67 15.32 4.17
C GLU A 187 -0.39 16.00 3.67
N THR A 188 -0.52 16.87 2.66
CA THR A 188 0.61 17.59 2.08
C THR A 188 1.26 18.51 3.11
N VAL A 189 0.46 19.24 3.89
CA VAL A 189 0.94 20.15 4.94
C VAL A 189 1.66 19.37 6.04
N LEU A 190 1.02 18.32 6.56
CA LEU A 190 1.59 17.50 7.63
C LEU A 190 2.86 16.80 7.18
N SER A 191 2.82 16.08 6.05
CA SER A 191 4.00 15.42 5.50
C SER A 191 5.17 16.38 5.29
N SER A 192 4.93 17.60 4.83
CA SER A 192 5.99 18.62 4.65
C SER A 192 6.56 19.16 5.97
N SER A 193 5.75 19.21 7.03
CA SER A 193 6.14 19.76 8.33
C SER A 193 6.89 18.75 9.22
N PHE A 194 6.57 17.46 9.11
CA PHE A 194 7.19 16.41 9.91
C PHE A 194 8.61 16.07 9.43
N LYS A 195 9.46 15.63 10.37
CA LYS A 195 10.84 15.15 10.10
C LYS A 195 10.99 13.64 10.18
N GLU A 196 10.07 12.97 10.84
CA GLU A 196 10.00 11.51 10.96
C GLU A 196 8.62 11.01 10.50
N PRO A 197 8.49 9.72 10.11
CA PRO A 197 7.20 9.13 9.79
C PRO A 197 6.19 9.29 10.94
N PHE A 198 4.91 9.38 10.59
CA PHE A 198 3.82 9.47 11.56
C PHE A 198 2.60 8.71 11.07
N TRP A 199 1.76 8.33 12.01
CA TRP A 199 0.51 7.64 11.77
C TRP A 199 -0.63 8.64 11.65
N LEU A 200 -1.42 8.52 10.59
CA LEU A 200 -2.75 9.10 10.53
C LEU A 200 -3.76 8.01 10.88
N ILE A 201 -4.65 8.25 11.83
CA ILE A 201 -5.56 7.23 12.39
C ILE A 201 -7.00 7.73 12.48
N ASP A 202 -7.90 6.76 12.70
CA ASP A 202 -9.32 7.01 13.01
C ASP A 202 -10.04 7.75 11.88
N PHE A 203 -9.96 7.21 10.66
CA PHE A 203 -10.60 7.84 9.51
C PHE A 203 -12.12 7.76 9.63
N PRO A 204 -12.84 8.79 9.19
CA PRO A 204 -14.29 8.76 9.20
C PRO A 204 -14.82 7.74 8.18
N VAL A 205 -15.98 7.18 8.49
CA VAL A 205 -16.65 6.11 7.73
C VAL A 205 -16.84 6.35 6.22
N TRP A 206 -16.80 7.60 5.75
CA TRP A 206 -16.93 7.94 4.32
C TRP A 206 -15.59 7.94 3.56
N GLU A 207 -14.45 8.06 4.24
CA GLU A 207 -13.11 8.12 3.61
C GLU A 207 -12.50 6.75 3.31
N ARG A 208 -13.14 5.67 3.77
CA ARG A 208 -12.61 4.30 3.66
C ARG A 208 -13.61 3.29 3.14
N GLU A 209 -13.06 2.14 2.79
CA GLU A 209 -13.74 0.95 2.33
C GLU A 209 -14.65 0.34 3.41
N PHE A 210 -15.55 -0.53 2.97
CA PHE A 210 -16.57 -1.12 3.83
C PHE A 210 -16.01 -2.17 4.80
N TYR A 211 -14.82 -2.72 4.51
CA TYR A 211 -14.23 -3.86 5.21
C TYR A 211 -13.41 -3.48 6.44
N ASP A 212 -13.20 -2.19 6.72
CA ASP A 212 -12.51 -1.75 7.92
C ASP A 212 -13.45 -1.75 9.14
N LEU A 213 -12.91 -2.14 10.29
CA LEU A 213 -13.68 -2.31 11.52
C LEU A 213 -14.19 -0.95 12.03
N LEU A 214 -15.48 -0.89 12.34
CA LEU A 214 -16.11 0.29 12.94
C LEU A 214 -15.65 0.49 14.39
N SER A 215 -15.24 1.72 14.71
CA SER A 215 -14.92 2.12 16.08
C SER A 215 -16.18 2.19 16.96
N GLN A 216 -15.97 2.22 18.28
CA GLN A 216 -17.06 2.30 19.26
C GLN A 216 -17.91 3.59 19.14
N ASP A 217 -17.38 4.63 18.51
CA ASP A 217 -18.10 5.89 18.28
C ASP A 217 -19.05 5.83 17.08
N GLU A 218 -19.05 4.73 16.33
CA GLU A 218 -19.81 4.48 15.10
C GLU A 218 -19.59 5.54 13.99
N ARG A 219 -18.52 6.33 14.09
CA ARG A 219 -18.21 7.44 13.17
C ARG A 219 -16.86 7.28 12.52
N THR A 220 -15.92 6.64 13.22
CA THR A 220 -14.56 6.39 12.74
C THR A 220 -14.31 4.90 12.59
N LEU A 221 -13.20 4.58 11.92
CA LEU A 221 -12.76 3.22 11.68
C LEU A 221 -11.46 2.97 12.44
N LYS A 222 -11.21 1.71 12.79
CA LYS A 222 -9.94 1.31 13.39
C LYS A 222 -8.89 1.05 12.33
N ASP A 223 -8.58 2.09 11.57
CA ASP A 223 -7.66 2.07 10.44
C ASP A 223 -6.49 3.04 10.64
N MET A 224 -5.51 2.97 9.75
CA MET A 224 -4.29 3.77 9.81
C MET A 224 -3.61 3.92 8.45
N ASP A 225 -2.99 5.08 8.26
CA ASP A 225 -1.99 5.29 7.21
C ASP A 225 -0.64 5.66 7.83
N LEU A 226 0.44 5.14 7.25
CA LEU A 226 1.79 5.63 7.53
C LEU A 226 2.15 6.73 6.54
N ILE A 227 2.34 7.94 7.05
CA ILE A 227 2.74 9.10 6.25
C ILE A 227 4.24 9.31 6.40
N LEU A 228 4.95 9.33 5.27
CA LEU A 228 6.37 9.63 5.24
C LEU A 228 6.61 11.15 5.31
N PRO A 229 7.67 11.61 6.00
CA PRO A 229 7.95 13.02 6.23
C PRO A 229 8.48 13.71 4.98
N ASN A 230 8.79 15.01 5.08
CA ASN A 230 9.38 15.85 4.04
C ASN A 230 8.63 15.82 2.69
N GLY A 231 7.30 15.72 2.72
CA GLY A 231 6.45 15.76 1.52
C GLY A 231 6.39 14.44 0.74
N PHE A 232 6.90 13.33 1.29
CA PHE A 232 6.82 12.02 0.62
C PHE A 232 5.42 11.40 0.69
N GLY A 233 4.65 11.76 1.73
CA GLY A 233 3.26 11.38 1.97
C GLY A 233 3.04 9.90 2.30
N GLU A 234 1.78 9.47 2.25
CA GLU A 234 1.33 8.09 2.51
C GLU A 234 2.13 6.99 1.77
N THR A 235 2.56 5.97 2.50
CA THR A 235 3.26 4.77 1.98
C THR A 235 2.64 3.45 2.39
N LEU A 236 1.74 3.44 3.37
CA LEU A 236 1.05 2.26 3.86
C LEU A 236 -0.35 2.67 4.25
N SER A 237 -1.30 1.79 3.95
CA SER A 237 -2.65 1.83 4.50
C SER A 237 -3.01 0.47 5.11
N GLY A 238 -3.82 0.47 6.16
CA GLY A 238 -4.19 -0.72 6.91
C GLY A 238 -5.18 -0.47 8.04
N GLY A 239 -5.53 -1.52 8.78
CA GLY A 239 -6.52 -1.45 9.86
C GLY A 239 -6.94 -2.81 10.39
N GLU A 240 -7.76 -2.78 11.42
CA GLU A 240 -8.59 -3.91 11.85
C GLU A 240 -9.71 -4.14 10.83
N ARG A 241 -10.06 -5.41 10.56
CA ARG A 241 -11.07 -5.78 9.57
C ARG A 241 -12.40 -6.06 10.24
N GLU A 242 -13.48 -5.72 9.55
CA GLU A 242 -14.81 -6.20 9.91
C GLU A 242 -14.96 -7.68 9.52
N TRP A 243 -15.60 -8.46 10.38
CA TRP A 243 -15.84 -9.89 10.17
C TRP A 243 -17.32 -10.27 10.37
N GLU A 244 -18.14 -9.37 10.93
CA GLU A 244 -19.57 -9.62 11.13
C GLU A 244 -20.36 -9.30 9.86
N TYR A 245 -20.97 -10.31 9.24
CA TYR A 245 -21.71 -10.19 7.97
C TYR A 245 -22.71 -9.01 7.94
N GLN A 246 -23.51 -8.84 8.98
CA GLN A 246 -24.52 -7.77 9.05
C GLN A 246 -23.90 -6.38 9.02
N ARG A 247 -22.72 -6.20 9.63
CA ARG A 247 -21.99 -4.93 9.61
C ARG A 247 -21.36 -4.69 8.25
N ILE A 248 -20.78 -5.73 7.64
CA ILE A 248 -20.22 -5.66 6.28
C ILE A 248 -21.31 -5.23 5.29
N ILE A 249 -22.48 -5.89 5.29
CA ILE A 249 -23.59 -5.55 4.40
C ILE A 249 -24.06 -4.11 4.62
N SER A 250 -24.28 -3.69 5.87
CA SER A 250 -24.71 -2.32 6.16
C SER A 250 -23.70 -1.27 5.68
N ARG A 251 -22.40 -1.56 5.79
CA ARG A 251 -21.33 -0.70 5.27
C ARG A 251 -21.30 -0.70 3.75
N MET A 252 -21.50 -1.84 3.09
CA MET A 252 -21.59 -1.93 1.63
C MET A 252 -22.77 -1.10 1.10
N GLU A 253 -23.94 -1.18 1.74
CA GLU A 253 -25.11 -0.36 1.40
C GLU A 253 -24.81 1.14 1.55
N PHE A 254 -24.19 1.54 2.68
CA PHE A 254 -23.79 2.92 2.92
C PHE A 254 -22.82 3.46 1.86
N LYS A 255 -21.89 2.62 1.39
CA LYS A 255 -20.88 2.97 0.37
C LYS A 255 -21.37 2.80 -1.06
N GLY A 256 -22.53 2.18 -1.27
CA GLY A 256 -23.06 1.85 -2.60
C GLY A 256 -22.28 0.73 -3.30
N ASN A 257 -21.66 -0.17 -2.55
CA ASN A 257 -21.02 -1.36 -3.10
C ASN A 257 -22.06 -2.47 -3.33
N ASP A 258 -21.96 -3.17 -4.45
CA ASP A 258 -22.82 -4.30 -4.77
C ASP A 258 -22.25 -5.60 -4.17
N PRO A 259 -22.95 -6.28 -3.24
CA PRO A 259 -22.53 -7.56 -2.67
C PRO A 259 -22.32 -8.67 -3.71
N GLU A 260 -23.03 -8.63 -4.84
CA GLU A 260 -22.88 -9.63 -5.90
C GLU A 260 -21.50 -9.56 -6.57
N GLU A 261 -20.86 -8.39 -6.62
CA GLU A 261 -19.47 -8.27 -7.11
C GLU A 261 -18.47 -9.02 -6.23
N LEU A 262 -18.85 -9.38 -5.00
CA LEU A 262 -18.05 -10.11 -4.01
C LEU A 262 -18.70 -11.43 -3.57
N ALA A 263 -19.58 -12.01 -4.39
CA ALA A 263 -20.50 -13.09 -4.02
C ALA A 263 -19.90 -14.18 -3.11
N TRP A 264 -18.80 -14.84 -3.53
CA TRP A 264 -18.22 -15.93 -2.75
C TRP A 264 -17.61 -15.47 -1.41
N TYR A 265 -17.09 -14.23 -1.33
CA TYR A 265 -16.61 -13.67 -0.07
C TYR A 265 -17.79 -13.39 0.88
N MET A 266 -18.90 -12.90 0.32
CA MET A 266 -20.12 -12.63 1.08
C MET A 266 -20.80 -13.91 1.57
N GLU A 267 -20.78 -15.00 0.79
CA GLU A 267 -21.24 -16.32 1.24
C GLU A 267 -20.43 -16.83 2.45
N ILE A 268 -19.10 -16.66 2.43
CA ILE A 268 -18.23 -17.02 3.57
C ILE A 268 -18.53 -16.15 4.79
N ALA A 269 -18.74 -14.85 4.58
CA ALA A 269 -19.11 -13.93 5.66
C ALA A 269 -20.47 -14.32 6.27
N GLU A 270 -21.49 -14.59 5.45
CA GLU A 270 -22.82 -15.00 5.89
C GLU A 270 -22.79 -16.31 6.68
N ALA A 271 -21.92 -17.24 6.28
CA ALA A 271 -21.68 -18.49 7.01
C ALA A 271 -20.96 -18.30 8.36
N GLY A 272 -20.53 -17.08 8.70
CA GLY A 272 -19.84 -16.77 9.95
C GLY A 272 -18.40 -17.26 9.99
N GLU A 273 -17.78 -17.44 8.82
CA GLU A 273 -16.45 -18.04 8.69
C GLU A 273 -15.33 -16.99 8.71
N LEU A 274 -15.62 -15.69 8.64
CA LEU A 274 -14.60 -14.67 8.83
C LEU A 274 -14.11 -14.63 10.28
N VAL A 275 -12.82 -14.31 10.46
CA VAL A 275 -12.19 -14.17 11.76
C VAL A 275 -11.68 -12.74 11.94
N PRO A 276 -11.60 -12.22 13.18
CA PRO A 276 -10.98 -10.93 13.42
C PRO A 276 -9.53 -10.92 12.95
N THR A 277 -9.15 -9.89 12.19
CA THR A 277 -7.77 -9.68 11.75
C THR A 277 -7.42 -8.20 11.77
N ALA A 278 -6.13 -7.91 11.80
CA ALA A 278 -5.59 -6.61 11.46
C ALA A 278 -4.42 -6.76 10.49
N GLY A 279 -4.26 -5.80 9.59
CA GLY A 279 -3.19 -5.85 8.62
C GLY A 279 -2.99 -4.56 7.85
N CYS A 280 -2.02 -4.55 6.95
CA CYS A 280 -1.69 -3.38 6.14
C CYS A 280 -0.99 -3.79 4.84
N GLY A 281 -0.82 -2.83 3.93
CA GLY A 281 -0.01 -2.99 2.72
C GLY A 281 0.98 -1.85 2.56
N ILE A 282 2.28 -2.15 2.61
CA ILE A 282 3.35 -1.14 2.44
C ILE A 282 3.72 -1.03 0.97
N GLY A 283 3.47 0.13 0.35
CA GLY A 283 3.88 0.43 -1.02
C GLY A 283 5.41 0.45 -1.18
N VAL A 284 5.96 -0.57 -1.82
CA VAL A 284 7.41 -0.78 -1.96
C VAL A 284 8.06 0.35 -2.74
N GLU A 285 7.45 0.80 -3.84
CA GLU A 285 7.97 1.90 -4.65
C GLU A 285 7.92 3.24 -3.92
N ARG A 286 6.89 3.50 -3.12
CA ARG A 286 6.78 4.75 -2.34
C ARG A 286 7.81 4.77 -1.21
N LEU A 287 8.00 3.65 -0.51
CA LEU A 287 9.04 3.52 0.50
C LEU A 287 10.44 3.65 -0.11
N THR A 288 10.70 2.99 -1.24
CA THR A 288 11.98 3.11 -1.96
C THR A 288 12.22 4.56 -2.40
N ARG A 289 11.20 5.24 -2.93
CA ARG A 289 11.28 6.65 -3.33
C ARG A 289 11.75 7.52 -2.16
N TYR A 290 11.23 7.29 -0.95
CA TYR A 290 11.66 7.99 0.25
C TYR A 290 13.08 7.65 0.68
N VAL A 291 13.40 6.37 0.81
CA VAL A 291 14.72 5.88 1.25
C VAL A 291 15.83 6.34 0.30
N CYS A 292 15.53 6.49 -0.99
CA CYS A 292 16.45 6.98 -2.03
C CYS A 292 16.36 8.49 -2.29
N SER A 293 15.50 9.23 -1.58
CA SER A 293 15.27 10.67 -1.77
C SER A 293 14.91 11.05 -3.22
N LEU A 294 14.10 10.23 -3.89
CA LEU A 294 13.70 10.42 -5.29
C LEU A 294 12.48 11.32 -5.43
N ASP A 295 12.43 12.06 -6.53
CA ASP A 295 11.30 12.88 -6.96
C ASP A 295 10.09 12.03 -7.36
N ASN A 296 10.32 10.91 -8.06
CA ASN A 296 9.27 10.12 -8.70
C ASN A 296 9.46 8.60 -8.50
N VAL A 297 8.36 7.89 -8.21
CA VAL A 297 8.33 6.42 -8.07
C VAL A 297 8.77 5.68 -9.34
N ALA A 298 8.68 6.28 -10.52
CA ALA A 298 9.13 5.67 -11.77
C ALA A 298 10.60 5.24 -11.73
N ARG A 299 11.46 5.99 -11.02
CA ARG A 299 12.89 5.65 -10.88
C ARG A 299 13.14 4.40 -10.04
N THR A 300 12.14 3.88 -9.34
CA THR A 300 12.25 2.69 -8.49
C THR A 300 11.96 1.38 -9.24
N ARG A 301 11.60 1.45 -10.53
CA ARG A 301 11.39 0.27 -11.40
C ARG A 301 12.19 0.43 -12.69
N LEU A 302 12.58 -0.71 -13.27
CA LEU A 302 13.14 -0.74 -14.63
C LEU A 302 12.06 -0.53 -15.69
N PHE A 303 10.84 -0.99 -15.40
CA PHE A 303 9.69 -0.93 -16.30
C PHE A 303 8.45 -0.27 -15.63
N PRO A 304 8.52 1.01 -15.20
CA PRO A 304 7.45 1.72 -14.46
C PRO A 304 6.25 2.18 -15.30
N LYS A 305 5.04 1.62 -15.14
CA LYS A 305 3.88 2.08 -15.91
C LYS A 305 3.29 3.35 -15.30
N VAL A 306 3.73 4.53 -15.72
CA VAL A 306 3.24 5.80 -15.19
C VAL A 306 1.91 6.18 -15.85
N PRO A 307 0.86 6.57 -15.07
CA PRO A 307 -0.40 7.03 -15.65
C PRO A 307 -0.19 8.14 -16.68
N GLY A 308 -0.89 8.08 -17.81
CA GLY A 308 -0.80 9.09 -18.87
C GLY A 308 0.50 9.09 -19.70
N GLN A 309 1.44 8.18 -19.45
CA GLN A 309 2.65 8.01 -20.27
C GLN A 309 2.57 6.76 -21.14
N SER A 310 3.07 6.85 -22.38
CA SER A 310 2.96 5.81 -23.41
C SER A 310 4.23 4.98 -23.61
N TRP A 311 5.35 5.43 -23.04
CA TRP A 311 6.55 4.61 -22.90
C TRP A 311 6.53 3.99 -21.51
N ILE A 312 7.27 2.88 -21.33
CA ILE A 312 7.42 2.06 -20.11
C ILE A 312 6.68 2.57 -18.88
#